data_AF-A0A3A6UCF3-F1
#
_entry.id   AF-A0A3A6UCF3-F1
#
_cell.length_a   1.000
_cell.length_b   1.000
_cell.length_c   1.000
_cell.angle_alpha   90.00
_cell.angle_beta   90.00
_cell.angle_gamma   90.00
#
_symmetry.space_group_name_H-M   'P 1'
#
loop_
_entity.id
_entity.type
_entity.pdbx_description
1 polymer ?
#
loop_
_entity_poly.entity_id
_entity_poly.type
_entity_poly.pdbx_seq_one_letter_code
_entity_poly.pdbx_strand_id
1 'polypeptide(L)'
;KKKGISPREASFKAAHDALQDFQILLLQATEGIIDTLLDVIADIIGEHIVGNRPGRKEPRAKKRRPKPTPRLQHSRKQARRLKVYQK
;
A
#
# COMPACT_ATOMS: atom_id res chain seq x y z
N LYS A 1 -24.23 7.18 1.15
CA LYS A 1 -23.39 5.96 1.26
C LYS A 1 -22.67 5.75 -0.06
N LYS A 2 -21.33 5.82 -0.10
CA LYS A 2 -20.59 5.75 -1.37
C LYS A 2 -20.48 4.30 -1.85
N LYS A 3 -21.60 3.74 -2.33
CA LYS A 3 -21.60 2.62 -3.28
C LYS A 3 -21.19 3.20 -4.65
N GLY A 4 -20.03 2.80 -5.18
CA GLY A 4 -19.53 3.28 -6.48
C GLY A 4 -18.04 3.65 -6.56
N ILE A 5 -17.25 3.35 -5.53
CA ILE A 5 -15.80 3.56 -5.54
C ILE A 5 -15.12 2.39 -6.26
N SER A 6 -14.13 2.66 -7.11
CA SER A 6 -13.40 1.57 -7.75
C SER A 6 -12.55 0.82 -6.72
N PRO A 7 -12.37 -0.51 -6.83
CA PRO A 7 -11.50 -1.27 -5.92
C PRO A 7 -10.05 -0.76 -5.82
N ARG A 8 -9.61 0.05 -6.79
CA ARG A 8 -8.26 0.66 -6.81
C ARG A 8 -8.15 1.92 -5.97
N GLU A 9 -9.27 2.57 -5.72
CA GLU A 9 -9.37 3.75 -4.88
C GLU A 9 -9.57 3.35 -3.41
N ALA A 10 -10.06 2.15 -3.13
CA ALA A 10 -10.16 1.63 -1.77
C ALA A 10 -8.77 1.24 -1.19
N SER A 11 -8.57 1.51 0.10
CA SER A 11 -7.38 1.09 0.83
C SER A 11 -7.46 -0.40 1.19
N PHE A 12 -6.64 -1.21 0.51
CA PHE A 12 -6.53 -2.64 0.83
C PHE A 12 -6.20 -2.91 2.30
N LYS A 13 -5.31 -2.12 2.92
CA LYS A 13 -4.97 -2.28 4.34
C LYS A 13 -6.18 -1.99 5.23
N ALA A 14 -6.91 -0.91 4.96
CA ALA A 14 -8.08 -0.57 5.77
C ALA A 14 -9.19 -1.61 5.59
N ALA A 15 -9.35 -2.16 4.38
CA ALA A 15 -10.27 -3.25 4.11
C ALA A 15 -9.93 -4.52 4.91
N HIS A 16 -8.65 -4.89 4.94
CA HIS A 16 -8.18 -6.02 5.73
C HIS A 16 -8.38 -5.79 7.23
N ASP A 17 -7.97 -4.63 7.75
CA ASP A 17 -8.08 -4.30 9.17
C ASP A 17 -9.56 -4.28 9.60
N ALA A 18 -10.47 -3.69 8.79
CA ALA A 18 -11.91 -3.74 9.06
C ALA A 18 -12.44 -5.18 9.14
N LEU A 19 -12.07 -6.07 8.22
CA LEU A 19 -12.51 -7.46 8.29
C LEU A 19 -11.98 -8.19 9.53
N GLN A 20 -10.75 -7.88 9.97
CA GLN A 20 -10.21 -8.43 11.22
C GLN A 20 -10.97 -7.90 12.44
N ASP A 21 -11.24 -6.60 12.49
CA ASP A 21 -11.92 -5.96 13.62
C ASP A 21 -13.36 -6.51 13.80
N PHE A 22 -14.04 -6.81 12.69
CA PHE A 22 -15.40 -7.37 12.70
C PHE A 22 -15.43 -8.92 12.68
N GLN A 23 -14.29 -9.61 12.76
CA GLN A 23 -14.21 -11.06 12.60
C GLN A 23 -15.12 -11.84 13.58
N ILE A 24 -15.16 -11.43 14.85
CA ILE A 24 -15.99 -12.10 15.87
C ILE A 24 -17.48 -11.95 15.53
N LEU A 25 -17.89 -10.75 15.11
CA LEU A 25 -19.27 -10.47 14.74
C LEU A 25 -19.69 -11.22 13.47
N LEU A 26 -18.79 -11.38 12.51
CA LEU A 26 -19.01 -12.19 11.31
C LEU A 26 -19.18 -13.67 11.62
N LEU A 27 -18.39 -14.22 12.56
CA LEU A 27 -18.49 -15.62 12.98
C LEU A 27 -19.76 -15.92 13.77
N GLN A 28 -20.29 -14.93 14.48
CA GLN A 28 -21.49 -15.05 15.30
C GLN A 28 -22.77 -14.62 14.59
N ALA A 29 -22.66 -14.09 13.36
CA ALA A 29 -23.80 -13.60 12.61
C ALA A 29 -24.76 -14.74 12.25
N THR A 30 -26.05 -14.53 12.54
CA THR A 30 -27.13 -15.41 12.11
C THR A 30 -27.59 -15.05 10.70
N GLU A 31 -28.35 -15.95 10.07
CA GLU A 31 -29.05 -15.66 8.82
C GLU A 31 -29.87 -14.36 8.93
N GLY A 32 -29.80 -13.52 7.90
CA GLY A 32 -30.45 -12.20 7.83
C GLY A 32 -29.65 -11.04 8.45
N ILE A 33 -28.80 -11.28 9.45
CA ILE A 33 -27.93 -10.23 10.03
C ILE A 33 -26.66 -10.07 9.21
N ILE A 34 -26.15 -11.16 8.64
CA ILE A 34 -24.87 -11.16 7.92
C ILE A 34 -24.85 -10.14 6.76
N ASP A 35 -25.94 -10.04 5.99
CA ASP A 35 -26.03 -9.09 4.87
C ASP A 35 -25.93 -7.64 5.35
N THR A 36 -26.61 -7.32 6.45
CA THR A 36 -26.54 -5.98 7.05
C THR A 36 -25.15 -5.66 7.58
N LEU A 37 -24.46 -6.66 8.16
CA LEU A 37 -23.11 -6.50 8.68
C LEU A 37 -22.12 -6.27 7.54
N LEU A 38 -22.26 -7.02 6.43
CA LEU A 38 -21.44 -6.84 5.23
C LEU A 38 -21.67 -5.48 4.58
N ASP A 39 -22.92 -4.99 4.51
CA ASP A 39 -23.22 -3.65 4.00
C ASP A 39 -22.55 -2.56 4.86
N VAL A 40 -22.57 -2.69 6.19
CA VAL A 40 -21.90 -1.75 7.11
C VAL A 40 -20.39 -1.79 6.94
N ILE A 41 -19.79 -2.99 6.86
CA ILE A 41 -18.35 -3.14 6.63
C ILE A 41 -17.97 -2.52 5.27
N ALA A 42 -18.75 -2.76 4.22
CA ALA A 42 -18.50 -2.18 2.90
C ALA A 42 -18.56 -0.65 2.90
N ASP A 43 -19.49 -0.05 3.66
CA ASP A 43 -19.55 1.40 3.85
C ASP A 43 -18.27 1.92 4.53
N ILE A 44 -17.81 1.27 5.61
CA ILE A 44 -16.58 1.65 6.32
C ILE A 44 -15.36 1.57 5.39
N ILE A 45 -15.23 0.48 4.63
CA ILE A 45 -14.14 0.31 3.66
C ILE A 45 -14.16 1.44 2.61
N GLY A 46 -15.36 1.85 2.19
CA GLY A 46 -15.55 2.93 1.22
C GLY A 46 -15.06 4.30 1.71
N GLU A 47 -15.07 4.56 3.01
CA GLU A 47 -14.54 5.80 3.58
C GLU A 47 -12.99 5.85 3.52
N HIS A 48 -12.34 4.68 3.44
CA HIS A 48 -10.88 4.59 3.41
C HIS A 48 -10.32 4.59 1.98
N ILE A 49 -10.22 5.78 1.40
CA ILE A 49 -9.71 5.98 0.05
C ILE A 49 -8.17 6.13 0.06
N VAL A 50 -7.47 5.44 -0.85
CA VAL A 50 -6.05 5.69 -1.09
C VAL A 50 -5.87 7.03 -1.80
N GLY A 51 -5.00 7.89 -1.26
CA GLY A 51 -4.64 9.14 -1.93
C GLY A 51 -4.06 8.94 -3.33
N ASN A 52 -3.95 10.02 -4.10
CA ASN A 52 -3.46 10.00 -5.48
C ASN A 52 -2.04 9.38 -5.54
N ARG A 53 -1.95 8.15 -6.07
CA ARG A 53 -0.71 7.34 -6.19
C ARG A 53 -0.41 7.03 -7.66
N PRO A 54 -0.20 8.05 -8.51
CA PRO A 54 0.13 7.82 -9.91
C PRO A 54 1.47 7.09 -9.97
N GLY A 55 1.51 5.94 -10.65
CA GLY A 55 2.71 5.10 -10.77
C GLY A 55 2.77 3.86 -9.86
N ARG A 56 1.72 3.56 -9.06
CA ARG A 56 1.57 2.28 -8.33
C ARG A 56 0.67 1.27 -9.05
N LYS A 57 0.63 1.29 -10.38
CA LYS A 57 -0.05 0.31 -11.24
C LYS A 57 1.03 -0.61 -11.83
N GLU A 58 0.96 -1.92 -11.59
CA GLU A 58 1.92 -2.89 -12.16
C GLU A 58 1.74 -3.00 -13.69
N PRO A 59 2.81 -3.27 -14.47
CA PRO A 59 3.88 -4.23 -14.20
C PRO A 59 5.08 -3.60 -13.49
N ARG A 60 5.48 -4.15 -12.34
CA ARG A 60 6.78 -3.82 -11.75
C ARG A 60 7.87 -4.48 -12.61
N ALA A 61 8.35 -3.76 -13.63
CA ALA A 61 9.55 -4.16 -14.34
C ALA A 61 10.70 -4.44 -13.33
N LYS A 62 11.47 -5.51 -13.55
CA LYS A 62 12.51 -6.04 -12.64
C LYS A 62 13.25 -4.93 -11.90
N LYS A 63 12.97 -4.77 -10.60
CA LYS A 63 13.76 -3.90 -9.72
C LYS A 63 15.07 -4.61 -9.37
N ARG A 64 16.13 -4.31 -10.13
CA ARG A 64 17.56 -4.42 -9.78
C ARG A 64 18.36 -3.69 -10.87
N ARG A 65 18.70 -2.41 -10.65
CA ARG A 65 19.78 -1.76 -11.40
C ARG A 65 20.94 -1.54 -10.45
N PRO A 66 22.04 -2.31 -10.55
CA PRO A 66 23.31 -1.84 -10.01
C PRO A 66 23.55 -0.45 -10.61
N LYS A 67 23.81 0.55 -9.76
CA LYS A 67 24.20 1.86 -10.28
C LYS A 67 25.54 1.68 -11.01
N PRO A 68 25.75 2.29 -12.18
CA PRO A 68 27.03 2.20 -12.90
C PRO A 68 28.18 2.91 -12.16
N THR A 69 27.91 3.50 -11.00
CA THR A 69 28.91 4.12 -10.13
C THR A 69 29.43 3.10 -9.10
N PRO A 70 30.74 3.05 -8.87
CA PRO A 70 31.32 2.20 -7.83
C PRO A 70 30.79 2.58 -6.44
N ARG A 71 30.85 1.63 -5.50
CA ARG A 71 30.50 1.88 -4.10
C ARG A 71 31.52 2.82 -3.47
N LEU A 72 31.06 3.73 -2.61
CA LEU A 72 31.92 4.64 -1.87
C LEU A 72 32.66 3.86 -0.76
N GLN A 73 33.98 3.73 -0.87
CA GLN A 73 34.82 3.01 0.10
C GLN A 73 35.55 3.93 1.10
N HIS A 74 35.31 5.24 1.03
CA HIS A 74 35.98 6.24 1.89
C HIS A 74 34.97 7.22 2.49
N SER A 75 35.40 7.95 3.53
CA SER A 75 34.60 9.06 4.05
C SER A 75 34.36 10.13 2.98
N ARG A 76 33.24 10.84 3.06
CA ARG A 76 32.87 11.87 2.06
C ARG A 76 33.93 12.98 1.93
N LYS A 77 34.61 13.33 3.04
CA LYS A 77 35.70 14.32 3.06
C LYS A 77 36.91 13.85 2.25
N GLN A 78 37.27 12.58 2.35
CA GLN A 78 38.37 11.98 1.59
C GLN A 78 37.98 11.79 0.12
N ALA A 79 36.78 11.24 -0.15
CA ALA A 79 36.32 10.96 -1.51
C ALA A 79 36.27 12.21 -2.40
N ARG A 80 35.88 13.37 -1.86
CA ARG A 80 35.88 14.65 -2.60
C ARG A 80 37.27 15.08 -3.10
N ARG A 81 38.34 14.60 -2.48
CA ARG A 81 39.75 14.87 -2.85
C ARG A 81 40.35 13.81 -3.78
N LEU A 82 39.71 12.64 -3.89
CA LEU A 82 40.21 11.51 -4.67
C LEU A 82 39.73 11.59 -6.12
N LYS A 83 40.68 11.58 -7.06
CA LYS A 83 40.40 11.63 -8.51
C LYS A 83 39.45 10.53 -9.00
N VAL A 84 39.44 9.38 -8.34
CA VAL A 84 38.59 8.21 -8.67
C VAL A 84 37.09 8.52 -8.57
N TYR A 85 36.69 9.50 -7.74
CA TYR A 85 35.29 9.89 -7.53
C TYR A 85 34.90 11.23 -8.17
N GLN A 86 35.83 11.90 -8.86
CA GLN A 86 35.62 13.21 -9.49
C GLN A 86 35.17 13.08 -10.96
N LYS A 87 34.48 11.99 -11.32
CA LYS A 87 33.94 11.72 -12.66
C LYS A 87 32.53 12.26 -12.84
#